data_AF-A0A7G5C5C2-F1
#
_entry.id   AF-A0A7G5C5C2-F1
#
_cell.length_a   1.000
_cell.length_b   1.000
_cell.length_c   1.000
_cell.angle_alpha   90.00
_cell.angle_beta   90.00
_cell.angle_gamma   90.00
#
_symmetry.space_group_name_H-M   'P 1'
#
loop_
_entity.id
_entity.type
_entity.pdbx_description
1 polymer ?
#
loop_
_entity_poly.entity_id
_entity_poly.type
_entity_poly.pdbx_seq_one_letter_code
_entity_poly.pdbx_strand_id
1 'polypeptide(L)'
;MLNYPLMERRMVGMDGEECLRQAYEAIFEGDFESAVHWFGQAIAIEPDNAAYYYSGSITCARSGKLSMAMAYALKAVELSPDDQAYRLNLRMIVSRQKIAEARHYLSMVSPDVEKSVSLLKEAANLDPLSAEARFMLGALYRLQRDYKLAIESLRDALQLEPQHEEAKRMLHEVRSERRRLLKQQYSHYHSKRNR
;
A
#
# COMPACT_ATOMS: atom_id res chain seq x y z
N MET A 1 -17.33 23.89 -52.07
CA MET A 1 -17.02 22.73 -51.22
C MET A 1 -16.54 23.28 -49.88
N LEU A 2 -17.42 23.37 -48.90
CA LEU A 2 -17.09 23.87 -47.56
C LEU A 2 -16.87 22.69 -46.62
N ASN A 3 -15.69 22.72 -46.01
CA ASN A 3 -15.16 21.79 -45.04
C ASN A 3 -15.80 22.09 -43.67
N TYR A 4 -16.38 21.08 -43.01
CA TYR A 4 -16.74 21.16 -41.59
C TYR A 4 -16.02 20.03 -40.82
N PRO A 5 -15.29 20.34 -39.74
CA PRO A 5 -14.58 19.34 -38.96
C PRO A 5 -15.55 18.47 -38.16
N LEU A 6 -15.19 17.19 -38.03
CA LEU A 6 -15.85 16.19 -37.20
C LEU A 6 -15.86 16.65 -35.74
N MET A 7 -16.93 17.32 -35.31
CA MET A 7 -17.22 17.51 -33.90
C MET A 7 -17.59 16.17 -33.27
N GLU A 8 -16.87 15.84 -32.20
CA GLU A 8 -17.18 14.91 -31.13
C GLU A 8 -18.51 14.16 -31.26
N ARG A 9 -18.43 12.86 -31.56
CA ARG A 9 -19.46 11.92 -31.10
C ARG A 9 -19.42 11.90 -29.58
N ARG A 10 -20.14 12.82 -28.92
CA ARG A 10 -20.71 12.51 -27.60
C ARG A 10 -21.44 11.19 -27.75
N MET A 11 -21.05 10.18 -26.98
CA MET A 11 -21.85 8.96 -26.84
C MET A 11 -23.26 9.41 -26.43
N VAL A 12 -24.20 9.32 -27.38
CA VAL A 12 -25.57 9.78 -27.16
C VAL A 12 -26.18 8.89 -26.08
N GLY A 13 -26.29 9.42 -24.86
CA GLY A 13 -27.10 8.83 -23.77
C GLY A 13 -26.35 8.31 -22.54
N MET A 14 -25.02 8.33 -22.48
CA MET A 14 -24.29 7.99 -21.24
C MET A 14 -23.78 9.27 -20.56
N ASP A 15 -24.23 9.50 -19.33
CA ASP A 15 -23.68 10.52 -18.43
C ASP A 15 -22.64 9.90 -17.49
N GLY A 16 -21.98 10.73 -16.66
CA GLY A 16 -20.97 10.26 -15.72
C GLY A 16 -21.52 9.26 -14.70
N GLU A 17 -22.79 9.39 -14.31
CA GLU A 17 -23.46 8.49 -13.37
C GLU A 17 -23.72 7.10 -13.96
N GLU A 18 -24.08 7.03 -15.24
CA GLU A 18 -24.20 5.77 -15.98
C GLU A 18 -22.85 5.05 -16.03
N CYS A 19 -21.78 5.77 -16.38
CA CYS A 19 -20.43 5.21 -16.36
C CYS A 19 -20.03 4.73 -14.95
N LEU A 20 -20.38 5.48 -13.90
CA LEU A 20 -20.12 5.08 -12.52
C LEU A 20 -20.85 3.78 -12.15
N ARG A 21 -22.10 3.62 -12.58
CA ARG A 21 -22.88 2.42 -12.31
C ARG A 21 -22.26 1.19 -12.96
N GLN A 22 -21.86 1.31 -14.23
CA GLN A 22 -21.14 0.25 -14.96
C GLN A 22 -19.81 -0.09 -14.27
N ALA A 23 -19.10 0.91 -13.73
CA ALA A 23 -17.86 0.68 -12.99
C ALA A 23 -18.10 -0.15 -11.71
N TYR A 24 -19.16 0.15 -10.96
CA TYR A 24 -19.50 -0.60 -9.75
C TYR A 24 -20.04 -2.00 -10.04
N GLU A 25 -20.80 -2.17 -11.12
CA GLU A 25 -21.24 -3.48 -11.59
C GLU A 25 -20.03 -4.36 -11.95
N ALA A 26 -19.07 -3.83 -12.71
CA ALA A 26 -17.83 -4.53 -13.01
C ALA A 26 -17.02 -4.88 -11.74
N ILE A 27 -16.99 -4.01 -10.73
CA ILE A 27 -16.37 -4.33 -9.42
C ILE A 27 -17.09 -5.50 -8.73
N PHE A 28 -18.42 -5.54 -8.78
CA PHE A 28 -19.21 -6.60 -8.17
C PHE A 28 -18.95 -7.95 -8.85
N GLU A 29 -18.75 -7.95 -10.17
CA GLU A 29 -18.37 -9.12 -10.95
C GLU A 29 -16.89 -9.51 -10.79
N GLY A 30 -16.08 -8.66 -10.15
CA GLY A 30 -14.64 -8.85 -10.00
C GLY A 30 -13.82 -8.48 -11.24
N ASP A 31 -14.44 -7.90 -12.27
CA ASP A 31 -13.77 -7.37 -13.45
C ASP A 31 -13.24 -5.95 -13.18
N PHE A 32 -12.10 -5.90 -12.51
CA PHE A 32 -11.47 -4.64 -12.19
C PHE A 32 -10.87 -3.92 -13.40
N GLU A 33 -10.67 -4.60 -14.54
CA GLU A 33 -10.17 -3.96 -15.76
C GLU A 33 -11.28 -3.12 -16.39
N SER A 34 -12.47 -3.71 -16.54
CA SER A 34 -13.67 -3.00 -17.00
C SER A 34 -14.06 -1.87 -16.05
N ALA A 35 -13.95 -2.07 -14.74
CA ALA A 35 -14.20 -1.00 -13.77
C ALA A 35 -13.28 0.21 -13.99
N VAL A 36 -11.97 -0.01 -14.19
CA VAL A 36 -11.02 1.08 -14.48
C VAL A 36 -11.36 1.78 -15.80
N HIS A 37 -11.79 1.03 -16.82
CA HIS A 37 -12.24 1.62 -18.09
C HIS A 37 -13.43 2.57 -17.87
N TRP A 38 -14.45 2.14 -17.14
CA TRP A 38 -15.66 2.92 -16.88
C TRP A 38 -15.41 4.15 -16.02
N PHE A 39 -14.53 4.08 -15.02
CA PHE A 39 -14.07 5.29 -14.31
C PHE A 39 -13.37 6.27 -15.25
N GLY A 40 -12.57 5.78 -16.20
CA GLY A 40 -11.95 6.62 -17.22
C GLY A 40 -12.97 7.35 -18.10
N GLN A 41 -14.08 6.68 -18.46
CA GLN A 41 -15.18 7.31 -19.20
C GLN A 41 -15.90 8.36 -18.36
N ALA A 42 -16.23 8.06 -17.09
CA ALA A 42 -16.86 9.01 -16.19
C ALA A 42 -16.03 10.29 -16.02
N ILE A 43 -14.71 10.13 -15.84
CA ILE A 43 -13.74 11.24 -15.76
C ILE A 43 -13.67 12.03 -17.07
N ALA A 44 -13.75 11.38 -18.23
CA ALA A 44 -13.73 12.07 -19.52
C ALA A 44 -15.00 12.92 -19.74
N ILE A 45 -16.14 12.51 -19.19
CA ILE A 45 -17.41 13.24 -19.25
C ILE A 45 -17.42 14.41 -18.26
N GLU A 46 -17.00 14.16 -17.01
CA GLU A 46 -16.96 15.16 -15.93
C GLU A 46 -15.56 15.25 -15.29
N PRO A 47 -14.61 15.98 -15.93
CA PRO A 47 -13.21 16.02 -15.48
C PRO A 47 -12.99 16.79 -14.17
N ASP A 48 -14.00 17.52 -13.68
CA ASP A 48 -13.92 18.26 -12.43
C ASP A 48 -14.63 17.54 -11.26
N ASN A 49 -15.14 16.31 -11.50
CA ASN A 49 -15.80 15.52 -10.48
C ASN A 49 -14.78 14.72 -9.65
N ALA A 50 -14.39 15.27 -8.50
CA ALA A 50 -13.40 14.67 -7.60
C ALA A 50 -13.75 13.24 -7.15
N ALA A 51 -15.04 12.91 -7.03
CA ALA A 51 -15.50 11.60 -6.56
C ALA A 51 -15.17 10.47 -7.55
N TYR A 52 -15.12 10.77 -8.86
CA TYR A 52 -14.74 9.81 -9.89
C TYR A 52 -13.26 9.45 -9.82
N TYR A 53 -12.40 10.45 -9.60
CA TYR A 53 -10.98 10.22 -9.35
C TYR A 53 -10.75 9.45 -8.06
N TYR A 54 -11.46 9.78 -6.98
CA TYR A 54 -11.37 9.04 -5.72
C TYR A 54 -11.74 7.56 -5.90
N SER A 55 -12.90 7.27 -6.48
CA SER A 55 -13.38 5.89 -6.70
C SER A 55 -12.50 5.12 -7.68
N GLY A 56 -12.05 5.78 -8.76
CA GLY A 56 -11.09 5.22 -9.70
C GLY A 56 -9.76 4.89 -9.05
N SER A 57 -9.24 5.74 -8.15
CA SER A 57 -7.97 5.50 -7.46
C SER A 57 -7.99 4.26 -6.59
N ILE A 58 -9.10 4.02 -5.86
CA ILE A 58 -9.30 2.83 -5.03
C ILE A 58 -9.31 1.58 -5.91
N THR A 59 -10.02 1.64 -7.04
CA THR A 59 -10.13 0.53 -7.98
C THR A 59 -8.78 0.20 -8.59
N CYS A 60 -8.07 1.20 -9.13
CA CYS A 60 -6.70 1.05 -9.64
C CYS A 60 -5.76 0.46 -8.59
N ALA A 61 -5.86 0.91 -7.33
CA ALA A 61 -5.02 0.40 -6.24
C ALA A 61 -5.31 -1.07 -5.92
N ARG A 62 -6.57 -1.52 -6.05
CA ARG A 62 -6.97 -2.93 -5.89
C ARG A 62 -6.49 -3.80 -7.06
N SER A 63 -6.48 -3.26 -8.28
CA SER A 63 -5.98 -3.97 -9.48
C SER A 63 -4.44 -3.97 -9.61
N GLY A 64 -3.71 -3.46 -8.61
CA GLY A 64 -2.25 -3.36 -8.66
C GLY A 64 -1.71 -2.26 -9.58
N LYS A 65 -2.58 -1.43 -10.18
CA LYS A 65 -2.22 -0.29 -11.05
C LYS A 65 -1.83 0.93 -10.21
N LEU A 66 -0.79 0.79 -9.39
CA LEU A 66 -0.44 1.75 -8.36
C LEU A 66 -0.11 3.16 -8.91
N SER A 67 0.53 3.25 -10.08
CA SER A 67 0.84 4.54 -10.72
C SER A 67 -0.43 5.30 -11.13
N MET A 68 -1.42 4.60 -11.68
CA MET A 68 -2.72 5.20 -12.02
C MET A 68 -3.50 5.59 -10.76
N ALA A 69 -3.48 4.73 -9.73
CA ALA A 69 -4.09 5.03 -8.45
C ALA A 69 -3.53 6.33 -7.86
N MET A 70 -2.21 6.51 -7.89
CA MET A 70 -1.55 7.72 -7.42
C MET A 70 -2.01 8.97 -8.19
N ALA A 71 -2.02 8.90 -9.52
CA ALA A 71 -2.46 10.03 -10.36
C ALA A 71 -3.90 10.44 -10.05
N TYR A 72 -4.81 9.47 -9.94
CA TYR A 72 -6.21 9.77 -9.60
C TYR A 72 -6.38 10.27 -8.17
N ALA A 73 -5.71 9.71 -7.18
CA ALA A 73 -5.81 10.18 -5.81
C ALA A 73 -5.29 11.61 -5.64
N LEU A 74 -4.18 11.96 -6.33
CA LEU A 74 -3.68 13.33 -6.37
C LEU A 74 -4.71 14.28 -6.96
N LYS A 75 -5.34 13.91 -8.08
CA LYS A 75 -6.34 14.75 -8.73
C LYS A 75 -7.61 14.94 -7.88
N ALA A 76 -8.06 13.90 -7.17
CA ALA A 76 -9.16 14.01 -6.22
C ALA A 76 -8.87 15.03 -5.11
N VAL A 77 -7.66 14.99 -4.53
CA VAL A 77 -7.23 15.96 -3.50
C VAL A 77 -7.03 17.36 -4.09
N GLU A 78 -6.55 17.49 -5.33
CA GLU A 78 -6.43 18.78 -6.01
C GLU A 78 -7.79 19.46 -6.20
N LEU A 79 -8.81 18.70 -6.62
CA LEU A 79 -10.17 19.20 -6.85
C LEU A 79 -10.93 19.45 -5.54
N SER A 80 -10.60 18.76 -4.46
CA SER A 80 -11.28 18.87 -3.17
C SER A 80 -10.29 18.68 -2.00
N PRO A 81 -9.45 19.69 -1.72
CA PRO A 81 -8.33 19.57 -0.77
C PRO A 81 -8.76 19.39 0.69
N ASP A 82 -9.94 19.88 1.04
CA ASP A 82 -10.45 19.80 2.41
C ASP A 82 -11.07 18.43 2.73
N ASP A 83 -11.41 17.63 1.70
CA ASP A 83 -12.01 16.32 1.88
C ASP A 83 -11.05 15.37 2.59
N GLN A 84 -11.48 14.92 3.77
CA GLN A 84 -10.66 14.06 4.61
C GLN A 84 -10.52 12.65 4.02
N ALA A 85 -11.56 12.11 3.38
CA ALA A 85 -11.53 10.78 2.79
C ALA A 85 -10.53 10.74 1.62
N TYR A 86 -10.48 11.80 0.81
CA TYR A 86 -9.57 11.87 -0.34
C TYR A 86 -8.11 11.96 0.12
N ARG A 87 -7.84 12.79 1.13
CA ARG A 87 -6.50 12.89 1.74
C ARG A 87 -6.05 11.58 2.40
N LEU A 88 -6.95 10.88 3.10
CA LEU A 88 -6.64 9.58 3.70
C LEU A 88 -6.33 8.53 2.63
N ASN A 89 -7.12 8.47 1.56
CA ASN A 89 -6.86 7.56 0.45
C ASN A 89 -5.54 7.86 -0.26
N LEU A 90 -5.21 9.14 -0.50
CA LEU A 90 -3.90 9.51 -1.03
C LEU A 90 -2.77 9.02 -0.12
N ARG A 91 -2.87 9.21 1.21
CA ARG A 91 -1.88 8.69 2.17
C ARG A 91 -1.73 7.17 2.09
N MET A 92 -2.82 6.43 1.97
CA MET A 92 -2.78 4.97 1.81
C MET A 92 -2.08 4.56 0.51
N ILE A 93 -2.34 5.25 -0.60
CA ILE A 93 -1.69 4.98 -1.88
C ILE A 93 -0.19 5.33 -1.83
N VAL A 94 0.19 6.44 -1.20
CA VAL A 94 1.61 6.79 -0.98
C VAL A 94 2.28 5.74 -0.09
N SER A 95 1.60 5.24 0.96
CA SER A 95 2.11 4.16 1.80
C SER A 95 2.42 2.91 0.96
N ARG A 96 1.49 2.47 0.10
CA ARG A 96 1.72 1.33 -0.82
C ARG A 96 2.89 1.58 -1.77
N GLN A 97 3.06 2.80 -2.26
CA GLN A 97 4.21 3.15 -3.11
C GLN A 97 5.53 3.02 -2.34
N LYS A 98 5.57 3.47 -1.09
CA LYS A 98 6.75 3.35 -0.22
C LYS A 98 7.09 1.89 0.08
N ILE A 99 6.09 1.03 0.27
CA ILE A 99 6.28 -0.42 0.41
C ILE A 99 6.85 -1.02 -0.89
N ALA A 100 6.34 -0.63 -2.06
CA ALA A 100 6.86 -1.08 -3.34
C ALA A 100 8.31 -0.63 -3.58
N GLU A 101 8.64 0.61 -3.22
CA GLU A 101 10.00 1.16 -3.28
C GLU A 101 10.93 0.39 -2.33
N ALA A 102 10.50 0.11 -1.10
CA ALA A 102 11.26 -0.71 -0.14
C ALA A 102 11.53 -2.11 -0.69
N ARG A 103 10.52 -2.77 -1.28
CA ARG A 103 10.72 -4.06 -1.96
C ARG A 103 11.74 -3.98 -3.08
N HIS A 104 11.71 -2.90 -3.87
CA HIS A 104 12.67 -2.70 -4.94
C HIS A 104 14.10 -2.65 -4.40
N TYR A 105 14.37 -1.82 -3.38
CA TYR A 105 15.68 -1.74 -2.73
C TYR A 105 16.14 -3.07 -2.13
N LEU A 106 15.22 -3.89 -1.60
CA LEU A 106 15.54 -5.24 -1.12
C LEU A 106 15.84 -6.24 -2.24
N SER A 107 15.33 -6.02 -3.45
CA SER A 107 15.51 -6.91 -4.60
C SER A 107 16.78 -6.64 -5.41
N MET A 108 17.50 -5.55 -5.12
CA MET A 108 18.73 -5.19 -5.82
C MET A 108 19.86 -6.18 -5.55
N VAL A 109 20.86 -6.24 -6.44
CA VAL A 109 22.06 -7.09 -6.30
C VAL A 109 22.79 -6.83 -4.98
N SER A 110 22.79 -5.58 -4.53
CA SER A 110 23.22 -5.17 -3.19
C SER A 110 22.03 -4.56 -2.45
N PRO A 111 21.27 -5.35 -1.66
CA PRO A 111 20.09 -4.85 -0.97
C PRO A 111 20.43 -3.73 0.01
N ASP A 112 19.71 -2.62 -0.08
CA ASP A 112 19.81 -1.51 0.88
C ASP A 112 18.75 -1.69 1.98
N VAL A 113 19.15 -2.36 3.06
CA VAL A 113 18.26 -2.70 4.18
C VAL A 113 17.88 -1.45 4.95
N GLU A 114 18.82 -0.54 5.19
CA GLU A 114 18.60 0.70 5.94
C GLU A 114 17.60 1.60 5.24
N LYS A 115 17.75 1.79 3.91
CA LYS A 115 16.80 2.56 3.10
C LYS A 115 15.42 1.92 3.12
N SER A 116 15.36 0.59 3.00
CA SER A 116 14.10 -0.16 3.03
C SER A 116 13.38 -0.01 4.37
N VAL A 117 14.11 -0.09 5.49
CA VAL A 117 13.54 0.19 6.83
C VAL A 117 13.01 1.62 6.93
N SER A 118 13.73 2.61 6.41
CA SER A 118 13.27 4.01 6.40
C SER A 118 11.95 4.16 5.64
N LEU A 119 11.88 3.62 4.42
CA LEU A 119 10.69 3.67 3.58
C LEU A 119 9.49 2.97 4.22
N LEU A 120 9.71 1.81 4.86
CA LEU A 120 8.64 1.09 5.55
C LEU A 120 8.14 1.81 6.81
N LYS A 121 9.02 2.54 7.53
CA LYS A 121 8.60 3.43 8.62
C LYS A 121 7.74 4.57 8.12
N GLU A 122 8.14 5.21 7.01
CA GLU A 122 7.31 6.23 6.33
C GLU A 122 5.94 5.64 5.93
N ALA A 123 5.92 4.44 5.35
CA ALA A 123 4.71 3.74 4.97
C ALA A 123 3.78 3.48 6.16
N ALA A 124 4.31 2.99 7.28
CA ALA A 124 3.55 2.73 8.50
C ALA A 124 3.02 4.03 9.17
N ASN A 125 3.73 5.14 9.03
CA ASN A 125 3.26 6.45 9.49
C ASN A 125 2.14 7.02 8.59
N LEU A 126 2.26 6.81 7.28
CA LEU A 126 1.26 7.24 6.30
C LEU A 126 -0.03 6.45 6.44
N ASP A 127 0.08 5.13 6.58
CA ASP A 127 -1.01 4.19 6.80
C ASP A 127 -0.76 3.35 8.07
N PRO A 128 -1.25 3.83 9.23
CA PRO A 128 -1.17 3.09 10.49
C PRO A 128 -2.01 1.82 10.51
N LEU A 129 -2.73 1.43 9.46
CA LEU A 129 -3.44 0.15 9.36
C LEU A 129 -2.79 -0.81 8.34
N SER A 130 -1.62 -0.46 7.81
CA SER A 130 -0.85 -1.37 6.95
C SER A 130 -0.23 -2.50 7.78
N ALA A 131 -0.83 -3.69 7.71
CA ALA A 131 -0.25 -4.92 8.26
C ALA A 131 1.02 -5.33 7.50
N GLU A 132 1.01 -5.15 6.17
CA GLU A 132 2.13 -5.44 5.29
C GLU A 132 3.39 -4.64 5.65
N ALA A 133 3.29 -3.32 5.84
CA ALA A 133 4.44 -2.50 6.22
C ALA A 133 5.05 -2.95 7.56
N ARG A 134 4.20 -3.29 8.54
CA ARG A 134 4.63 -3.78 9.85
C ARG A 134 5.27 -5.16 9.78
N PHE A 135 4.69 -6.07 9.00
CA PHE A 135 5.26 -7.38 8.77
C PHE A 135 6.66 -7.27 8.16
N MET A 136 6.81 -6.46 7.10
CA MET A 136 8.09 -6.22 6.46
C MET A 136 9.11 -5.58 7.40
N LEU A 137 8.71 -4.59 8.23
CA LEU A 137 9.58 -4.05 9.29
C LEU A 137 10.04 -5.14 10.26
N GLY A 138 9.12 -6.01 10.69
CA GLY A 138 9.42 -7.15 11.54
C GLY A 138 10.48 -8.07 10.95
N ALA A 139 10.36 -8.38 9.67
CA ALA A 139 11.31 -9.19 8.92
C ALA A 139 12.70 -8.51 8.84
N LEU A 140 12.76 -7.22 8.51
CA LEU A 140 14.04 -6.50 8.40
C LEU A 140 14.72 -6.32 9.76
N TYR A 141 13.97 -6.04 10.82
CA TYR A 141 14.54 -5.97 12.17
C TYR A 141 15.08 -7.32 12.65
N ARG A 142 14.45 -8.44 12.25
CA ARG A 142 15.01 -9.76 12.49
C ARG A 142 16.36 -9.95 11.80
N LEU A 143 16.48 -9.55 10.53
CA LEU A 143 17.74 -9.63 9.78
C LEU A 143 18.85 -8.82 10.45
N GLN A 144 18.50 -7.64 10.97
CA GLN A 144 19.41 -6.78 11.75
C GLN A 144 19.66 -7.29 13.19
N ARG A 145 19.03 -8.41 13.58
CA ARG A 145 19.04 -8.97 14.95
C ARG A 145 18.51 -8.04 16.03
N ASP A 146 17.76 -7.01 15.66
CA ASP A 146 16.98 -6.21 16.61
C ASP A 146 15.68 -6.96 16.95
N TYR A 147 15.84 -8.03 17.73
CA TYR A 147 14.72 -8.90 18.07
C TYR A 147 13.65 -8.22 18.92
N LYS A 148 13.93 -7.05 19.52
CA LYS A 148 12.91 -6.30 20.27
C LYS A 148 11.95 -5.64 19.29
N LEU A 149 12.47 -4.83 18.38
CA LEU A 149 11.67 -4.17 17.35
C LEU A 149 11.00 -5.17 16.42
N ALA A 150 11.69 -6.27 16.08
CA ALA A 150 11.08 -7.33 15.26
C ALA A 150 9.82 -7.93 15.91
N ILE A 151 9.85 -8.22 17.21
CA ILE A 151 8.70 -8.78 17.95
C ILE A 151 7.55 -7.78 18.03
N GLU A 152 7.85 -6.49 18.22
CA GLU A 152 6.86 -5.41 18.27
C GLU A 152 6.15 -5.29 16.91
N SER A 153 6.90 -5.08 15.82
CA SER A 153 6.31 -4.93 14.49
C SER A 153 5.50 -6.15 14.04
N LEU A 154 5.96 -7.38 14.34
CA LEU A 154 5.21 -8.60 14.00
C LEU A 154 3.93 -8.76 14.84
N ARG A 155 3.93 -8.30 16.09
CA ARG A 155 2.70 -8.29 16.90
C ARG A 155 1.69 -7.31 16.34
N ASP A 156 2.13 -6.11 15.98
CA ASP A 156 1.25 -5.10 15.41
C ASP A 156 0.66 -5.58 14.07
N ALA A 157 1.47 -6.25 13.23
CA ALA A 157 0.98 -6.87 12.00
C ALA A 157 -0.11 -7.93 12.28
N LEU A 158 0.09 -8.79 13.29
CA LEU A 158 -0.88 -9.81 13.68
C LEU A 158 -2.12 -9.25 14.41
N GLN A 159 -2.03 -8.07 15.01
CA GLN A 159 -3.19 -7.38 15.55
C GLN A 159 -4.12 -6.90 14.43
N LEU A 160 -3.55 -6.47 13.31
CA LEU A 160 -4.30 -6.03 12.12
C LEU A 160 -4.79 -7.22 11.29
N GLU A 161 -3.95 -8.23 11.10
CA GLU A 161 -4.26 -9.45 10.36
C GLU A 161 -3.97 -10.71 11.19
N PRO A 162 -4.92 -11.13 12.06
CA PRO A 162 -4.74 -12.29 12.93
C PRO A 162 -4.53 -13.62 12.20
N GLN A 163 -4.84 -13.69 10.90
CA GLN A 163 -4.68 -14.86 10.05
C GLN A 163 -3.40 -14.84 9.19
N HIS A 164 -2.51 -13.86 9.38
CA HIS A 164 -1.25 -13.79 8.65
C HIS A 164 -0.27 -14.88 9.11
N GLU A 165 -0.35 -16.05 8.49
CA GLU A 165 0.41 -17.25 8.93
C GLU A 165 1.93 -17.05 8.88
N GLU A 166 2.44 -16.33 7.87
CA GLU A 166 3.87 -16.03 7.79
C GLU A 166 4.35 -15.14 8.94
N ALA A 167 3.60 -14.09 9.31
CA ALA A 167 3.90 -13.25 10.47
C ALA A 167 3.88 -14.06 11.79
N LYS A 168 2.95 -15.01 11.95
CA LYS A 168 2.91 -15.92 13.11
C LYS A 168 4.19 -16.76 13.19
N ARG A 169 4.55 -17.44 12.09
CA ARG A 169 5.77 -18.27 12.03
C ARG A 169 7.01 -17.45 12.36
N MET A 170 7.15 -16.30 11.72
CA MET A 170 8.29 -15.41 11.95
C MET A 170 8.38 -14.94 13.40
N LEU A 171 7.24 -14.61 14.03
CA LEU A 171 7.21 -14.21 15.44
C LEU A 171 7.69 -15.33 16.37
N HIS A 172 7.34 -16.59 16.08
CA HIS A 172 7.86 -17.74 16.83
C HIS A 172 9.37 -17.90 16.67
N GLU A 173 9.88 -17.77 15.44
CA GLU A 173 11.31 -17.87 15.16
C GLU A 173 12.11 -16.77 15.86
N VAL A 174 11.70 -15.51 15.72
CA VAL A 174 12.35 -14.34 16.36
C VAL A 174 12.40 -14.51 17.88
N ARG A 175 11.32 -15.00 18.50
CA ARG A 175 11.29 -15.27 19.96
C ARG A 175 12.29 -16.36 20.36
N SER A 176 12.44 -17.40 19.54
CA SER A 176 13.41 -18.47 19.76
C SER A 176 14.85 -17.95 19.65
N GLU A 177 15.15 -17.21 18.59
CA GLU A 177 16.45 -16.58 18.35
C GLU A 177 16.86 -15.64 19.48
N ARG A 178 15.93 -14.76 19.91
CA ARG A 178 16.15 -13.86 21.05
C ARG A 178 16.46 -14.63 22.33
N ARG A 179 15.71 -15.71 22.62
CA ARG A 179 15.94 -16.55 23.80
C ARG A 179 17.31 -17.21 23.76
N ARG A 180 17.73 -17.71 22.60
CA ARG A 180 19.05 -18.32 22.41
C ARG A 180 20.17 -17.30 22.63
N LEU A 181 20.04 -16.09 22.08
CA LEU A 181 21.02 -15.02 22.26
C LEU A 181 21.19 -14.65 23.74
N LEU A 182 20.09 -14.47 24.48
CA LEU A 182 20.14 -14.14 25.91
C LEU A 182 20.82 -15.22 26.73
N LYS A 183 20.55 -16.51 26.44
CA LYS A 183 21.25 -17.63 27.11
C LYS A 183 22.76 -17.62 26.85
N GLN A 184 23.18 -17.32 25.62
CA GLN A 184 24.60 -17.24 25.26
C GLN A 184 25.30 -16.08 25.99
N GLN A 185 24.67 -14.90 26.04
CA GLN A 185 25.18 -13.74 26.76
C GLN A 185 25.33 -14.01 28.26
N TYR A 186 24.34 -14.67 28.87
CA TYR A 186 24.37 -15.06 30.28
C TYR A 186 25.52 -16.02 30.59
N SER A 187 25.66 -17.09 29.79
CA SER A 187 26.74 -18.08 29.96
C SER A 187 28.13 -17.45 29.84
N HIS A 188 28.33 -16.56 28.86
CA HIS A 188 29.59 -15.84 28.65
C HIS A 188 29.95 -14.89 29.80
N TYR A 189 28.94 -14.23 30.38
CA TYR A 189 29.15 -13.32 31.51
C TYR A 189 29.62 -14.07 32.76
N HIS A 190 29.04 -15.25 33.03
CA HIS A 190 29.42 -16.06 34.19
C HIS A 190 30.75 -16.81 34.03
N SER A 191 31.14 -17.20 32.81
CA SER A 191 32.44 -17.83 32.58
C SER A 191 33.62 -16.87 32.73
N LYS A 192 33.43 -15.57 32.43
CA LYS A 192 34.45 -14.52 32.63
C LYS A 192 34.66 -14.09 34.08
N ARG A 193 33.65 -14.26 34.94
CA ARG A 193 33.72 -13.86 36.35
C ARG A 193 34.37 -14.91 37.26
N ASN A 194 34.45 -16.16 36.79
CA ASN A 194 35.04 -17.30 37.50
C ASN A 194 36.48 -17.63 37.03
N ARG A 195 37.12 -16.73 36.25
CA ARG A 195 38.54 -16.78 35.87
C ARG A 195 39.23 -15.57 36.46
#